data_AF-A0A926LNR8-F1
#
_entry.id   AF-A0A926LNR8-F1
#
_cell.length_a   1.000
_cell.length_b   1.000
_cell.length_c   1.000
_cell.angle_alpha   90.00
_cell.angle_beta   90.00
_cell.angle_gamma   90.00
#
_symmetry.space_group_name_H-M   'P 1'
#
loop_
_entity.id
_entity.type
_entity.pdbx_description
1 polymer ?
#
loop_
_entity_poly.entity_id
_entity_poly.type
_entity_poly.pdbx_seq_one_letter_code
_entity_poly.pdbx_strand_id
1 'polypeptide(L)'
;MGVVIADDNASADEATDGGKGLQGVPAEYRGWILKADRACTEPAMTPSLLAAQLYQESRFQPTAESHAGAQGPAQFMPGTWATWGRDDDGNGEASPWDIGDAVMAQGRMMCSLLKQAKSSGYSGDIRALALAGYNAGWGAVEQYQGVPPYAETQHYVEIILSTMPRFEGPGLLEVSGSGTGADALRKAATQIGTPYAWGGGGPQGPSTGFCDGTNGYLGGRCSASSTVGFDCSSLVQYAYWPKTKLPRTAAAQYGATSHRPVSRNDLKPGDLLFWSRGGSAAIYHVAIYAGDGNVLHAPRTGRTVEVAPLTSAMPQGDYVGATRP
;
A
#
# COMPACT_ATOMS: atom_id res chain seq x y z
N MET A 1 4.51 -9.23 -7.42
CA MET A 1 4.27 -7.78 -7.19
C MET A 1 4.88 -7.06 -8.39
N GLY A 2 4.06 -6.42 -9.22
CA GLY A 2 4.54 -5.71 -10.42
C GLY A 2 4.78 -4.24 -10.10
N VAL A 3 5.90 -3.67 -10.52
CA VAL A 3 6.18 -2.23 -10.37
C VAL A 3 5.44 -1.51 -11.50
N VAL A 4 4.62 -0.50 -11.18
CA VAL A 4 4.03 0.40 -12.19
C VAL A 4 4.88 1.66 -12.21
N ILE A 5 5.45 1.99 -13.37
CA ILE A 5 6.18 3.23 -13.61
C ILE A 5 5.13 4.23 -14.12
N ALA A 6 4.89 5.31 -13.37
CA ALA A 6 4.05 6.40 -13.85
C ALA A 6 4.88 7.26 -14.83
N ASP A 7 4.35 7.51 -16.03
CA ASP A 7 4.96 8.43 -16.99
C ASP A 7 4.70 9.89 -16.55
N ASP A 8 5.77 10.66 -16.42
CA ASP A 8 5.79 12.06 -15.97
C ASP A 8 5.20 13.01 -17.05
N ASN A 9 3.89 12.99 -17.27
CA ASN A 9 3.21 14.00 -18.11
C ASN A 9 1.78 14.33 -17.64
N ALA A 10 1.57 14.38 -16.32
CA ALA A 10 0.40 15.03 -15.74
C ALA A 10 0.85 16.03 -14.68
N SER A 11 0.40 17.27 -14.84
CA SER A 11 0.75 18.42 -14.00
C SER A 11 0.53 18.15 -12.52
N ALA A 12 1.54 18.50 -11.73
CA ALA A 12 1.51 18.47 -10.28
C ALA A 12 0.47 19.44 -9.74
N ASP A 13 -0.48 18.92 -8.97
CA ASP A 13 -1.05 19.61 -7.82
C ASP A 13 -1.53 18.59 -6.78
N GLU A 14 -1.29 18.95 -5.52
CA GLU A 14 -1.81 18.40 -4.26
C GLU A 14 -1.14 17.16 -3.62
N ALA A 15 -0.24 17.47 -2.68
CA ALA A 15 0.08 16.66 -1.53
C ALA A 15 -0.89 16.97 -0.37
N THR A 16 -1.51 15.97 0.25
CA THR A 16 -1.24 15.50 1.63
C THR A 16 -2.33 14.55 2.17
N ASP A 17 -1.84 13.58 2.93
CA ASP A 17 -2.45 12.80 4.02
C ASP A 17 -3.12 11.44 3.72
N GLY A 18 -2.68 10.43 4.49
CA GLY A 18 -3.46 9.23 4.76
C GLY A 18 -3.10 7.92 4.06
N GLY A 19 -1.82 7.63 3.79
CA GLY A 19 -1.35 6.35 3.24
C GLY A 19 -1.70 5.10 4.08
N LYS A 20 -2.95 4.64 4.03
CA LYS A 20 -3.35 3.27 4.36
C LYS A 20 -3.07 2.44 3.13
N GLY A 21 -1.87 1.87 3.05
CA GLY A 21 -1.48 1.10 1.89
C GLY A 21 -2.43 -0.09 1.63
N LEU A 22 -2.50 -0.45 0.36
CA LEU A 22 -3.40 -1.47 -0.16
C LEU A 22 -2.58 -2.68 -0.67
N GLN A 23 -2.92 -3.92 -0.31
CA GLN A 23 -2.26 -5.14 -0.82
C GLN A 23 -3.29 -6.15 -1.30
N GLY A 24 -2.87 -7.18 -2.05
CA GLY A 24 -3.78 -8.26 -2.47
C GLY A 24 -4.88 -7.85 -3.47
N VAL A 25 -4.77 -6.65 -4.05
CA VAL A 25 -5.69 -6.09 -5.07
C VAL A 25 -5.05 -6.22 -6.46
N PRO A 26 -5.80 -6.57 -7.52
CA PRO A 26 -5.29 -6.55 -8.89
C PRO A 26 -4.79 -5.14 -9.29
N ALA A 27 -3.77 -5.08 -10.15
CA ALA A 27 -3.06 -3.83 -10.42
C ALA A 27 -3.97 -2.75 -11.02
N GLU A 28 -4.87 -3.17 -11.91
CA GLU A 28 -5.83 -2.36 -12.63
C GLU A 28 -6.88 -1.69 -11.72
N TYR A 29 -7.19 -2.25 -10.54
CA TYR A 29 -8.13 -1.64 -9.59
C TYR A 29 -7.47 -0.65 -8.64
N ARG A 30 -6.18 -0.84 -8.38
CA ARG A 30 -5.51 -0.17 -7.28
C ARG A 30 -5.56 1.35 -7.38
N GLY A 31 -5.12 1.89 -8.51
CA GLY A 31 -5.02 3.34 -8.70
C GLY A 31 -6.38 4.00 -8.49
N TRP A 32 -7.43 3.35 -9.01
CA TRP A 32 -8.81 3.78 -8.85
C TRP A 32 -9.31 3.70 -7.42
N ILE A 33 -8.98 2.65 -6.66
CA ILE A 33 -9.36 2.55 -5.25
C ILE A 33 -8.71 3.67 -4.44
N LEU A 34 -7.42 3.95 -4.68
CA LEU A 34 -6.71 5.04 -4.01
C LEU A 34 -7.21 6.42 -4.42
N LYS A 35 -7.65 6.59 -5.68
CA LYS A 35 -8.25 7.83 -6.18
C LYS A 35 -9.64 8.04 -5.55
N ALA A 36 -10.45 6.99 -5.48
CA ALA A 36 -11.78 7.00 -4.88
C ALA A 36 -11.75 7.30 -3.38
N ASP A 37 -10.81 6.70 -2.65
CA ASP A 37 -10.58 6.97 -1.23
C ASP A 37 -10.18 8.45 -1.01
N ARG A 38 -9.20 8.95 -1.77
CA ARG A 38 -8.76 10.36 -1.71
C ARG A 38 -9.85 11.37 -2.04
N ALA A 39 -10.82 11.00 -2.89
CA ALA A 39 -11.95 11.87 -3.21
C ALA A 39 -12.99 11.97 -2.07
N CYS A 40 -12.91 11.10 -1.05
CA CYS A 40 -13.82 11.11 0.07
C CYS A 40 -13.24 11.81 1.30
N THR A 41 -14.04 12.67 1.94
CA THR A 41 -13.64 13.40 3.15
C THR A 41 -14.02 12.68 4.45
N GLU A 42 -14.70 11.54 4.39
CA GLU A 42 -15.09 10.79 5.58
C GLU A 42 -13.96 9.86 6.05
N PRO A 43 -13.40 10.02 7.27
CA PRO A 43 -12.28 9.20 7.77
C PRO A 43 -12.60 7.71 7.92
N ALA A 44 -13.89 7.37 7.89
CA ALA A 44 -14.35 6.00 7.90
C ALA A 44 -14.09 5.30 6.55
N MET A 45 -13.95 6.05 5.45
CA MET A 45 -13.49 5.54 4.17
C MET A 45 -12.03 5.12 4.29
N THR A 46 -11.69 3.98 3.69
CA THR A 46 -10.31 3.51 3.59
C THR A 46 -10.15 2.73 2.28
N PRO A 47 -8.93 2.64 1.72
CA PRO A 47 -8.67 1.80 0.56
C PRO A 47 -9.02 0.33 0.83
N SER A 48 -8.75 -0.18 2.04
CA SER A 48 -9.06 -1.56 2.42
C SER A 48 -10.56 -1.83 2.50
N LEU A 49 -11.39 -0.84 2.90
CA LEU A 49 -12.85 -0.95 2.87
C LEU A 49 -13.36 -1.08 1.42
N LEU A 50 -12.93 -0.19 0.52
CA LEU A 50 -13.33 -0.25 -0.89
C LEU A 50 -12.89 -1.56 -1.56
N ALA A 51 -11.67 -2.01 -1.29
CA ALA A 51 -11.15 -3.26 -1.82
C ALA A 51 -11.86 -4.50 -1.27
N ALA A 52 -12.12 -4.55 0.04
CA ALA A 52 -12.87 -5.64 0.65
C ALA A 52 -14.29 -5.73 0.09
N GLN A 53 -14.91 -4.58 -0.16
CA GLN A 53 -16.22 -4.51 -0.79
C GLN A 53 -16.18 -5.00 -2.25
N LEU A 54 -15.29 -4.49 -3.11
CA LEU A 54 -15.12 -4.99 -4.49
C LEU A 54 -14.86 -6.51 -4.53
N TYR A 55 -14.09 -7.00 -3.56
CA TYR A 55 -13.83 -8.42 -3.44
C TYR A 55 -15.09 -9.22 -3.08
N GLN A 56 -15.93 -8.70 -2.18
CA GLN A 56 -17.20 -9.32 -1.83
C GLN A 56 -18.22 -9.25 -2.96
N GLU A 57 -18.25 -8.14 -3.72
CA GLU A 57 -19.20 -7.93 -4.82
C GLU A 57 -18.93 -8.88 -6.00
N SER A 58 -17.69 -8.94 -6.46
CA SER A 58 -17.37 -9.63 -7.72
C SER A 58 -16.08 -10.43 -7.66
N ARG A 59 -15.31 -10.36 -6.56
CA ARG A 59 -13.93 -10.82 -6.49
C ARG A 59 -13.02 -10.11 -7.52
N PHE A 60 -13.28 -8.83 -7.78
CA PHE A 60 -12.61 -8.02 -8.81
C PHE A 60 -12.86 -8.51 -10.25
N GLN A 61 -14.01 -9.12 -10.53
CA GLN A 61 -14.37 -9.54 -11.88
C GLN A 61 -15.13 -8.40 -12.58
N PRO A 62 -14.55 -7.74 -13.61
CA PRO A 62 -15.17 -6.58 -14.25
C PRO A 62 -16.41 -6.94 -15.06
N THR A 63 -16.53 -8.20 -15.49
CA THR A 63 -17.66 -8.71 -16.28
C THR A 63 -18.69 -9.46 -15.42
N ALA A 64 -18.70 -9.27 -14.10
CA ALA A 64 -19.63 -9.95 -13.22
C ALA A 64 -21.06 -9.41 -13.40
N GLU A 65 -22.01 -10.33 -13.54
CA GLU A 65 -23.43 -10.01 -13.56
C GLU A 65 -24.17 -10.96 -12.63
N SER A 66 -25.00 -10.41 -11.74
CA SER A 66 -25.84 -11.23 -10.88
C SER A 66 -27.15 -11.61 -11.58
N HIS A 67 -27.82 -12.64 -11.06
CA HIS A 67 -29.17 -13.01 -11.49
C HIS A 67 -30.21 -11.89 -11.29
N ALA A 68 -29.93 -10.93 -10.40
CA ALA A 68 -30.76 -9.75 -10.16
C ALA A 68 -30.47 -8.59 -11.13
N GLY A 69 -29.46 -8.72 -11.99
CA GLY A 69 -29.06 -7.68 -12.95
C GLY A 69 -28.10 -6.63 -12.38
N ALA A 70 -27.46 -6.89 -11.23
CA ALA A 70 -26.34 -6.08 -10.75
C ALA A 70 -25.09 -6.33 -11.62
N GLN A 71 -24.43 -5.24 -12.05
CA GLN A 71 -23.44 -5.21 -13.13
C GLN A 71 -22.07 -4.77 -12.65
N GLY A 72 -21.05 -5.38 -13.23
CA GLY A 72 -19.67 -4.95 -13.11
C GLY A 72 -19.03 -5.27 -11.77
N PRO A 73 -17.79 -4.79 -11.54
CA PRO A 73 -17.00 -5.24 -10.41
C PRO A 73 -17.51 -4.73 -9.06
N ALA A 74 -18.27 -3.63 -9.07
CA ALA A 74 -18.93 -3.07 -7.89
C ALA A 74 -20.42 -3.47 -7.79
N GLN A 75 -20.90 -4.35 -8.69
CA GLN A 75 -22.26 -4.91 -8.71
C GLN A 75 -23.35 -3.82 -8.61
N PHE A 76 -23.27 -2.80 -9.45
CA PHE A 76 -24.29 -1.76 -9.48
C PHE A 76 -25.57 -2.25 -10.14
N MET A 77 -26.71 -2.02 -9.48
CA MET A 77 -28.01 -2.08 -10.15
C MET A 77 -28.15 -0.92 -11.14
N PRO A 78 -28.84 -1.08 -12.29
CA PRO A 78 -28.96 -0.02 -13.31
C PRO A 78 -29.51 1.31 -12.77
N GLY A 79 -30.49 1.27 -11.86
CA GLY A 79 -31.02 2.49 -11.23
C GLY A 79 -30.01 3.20 -10.31
N THR A 80 -29.17 2.42 -9.61
CA THR A 80 -28.09 2.95 -8.78
C THR A 80 -26.98 3.52 -9.67
N TRP A 81 -26.63 2.84 -10.76
CA TRP A 81 -25.65 3.32 -11.73
C TRP A 81 -26.03 4.69 -12.31
N ALA A 82 -27.30 4.89 -12.65
CA ALA A 82 -27.79 6.18 -13.17
C ALA A 82 -27.56 7.37 -12.20
N THR A 83 -27.38 7.11 -10.91
CA THR A 83 -27.11 8.14 -9.90
C THR A 83 -25.61 8.37 -9.69
N TRP A 84 -24.82 7.29 -9.70
CA TRP A 84 -23.43 7.32 -9.24
C TRP A 84 -22.39 7.20 -10.36
N GLY A 85 -22.76 6.62 -11.50
CA GLY A 85 -21.89 6.39 -12.65
C GLY A 85 -21.52 7.68 -13.37
N ARG A 86 -20.24 7.78 -13.74
CA ARG A 86 -19.63 8.88 -14.50
C ARG A 86 -18.45 8.30 -15.28
N ASP A 87 -18.07 8.96 -16.37
CA ASP A 87 -16.83 8.69 -17.11
C ASP A 87 -15.66 9.31 -16.35
N ASP A 88 -15.08 8.55 -15.42
CA ASP A 88 -14.00 8.97 -14.53
C ASP A 88 -12.60 8.67 -15.08
N ASP A 89 -12.51 7.81 -16.10
CA ASP A 89 -11.28 7.50 -16.83
C ASP A 89 -11.09 8.35 -18.11
N GLY A 90 -12.13 9.06 -18.55
CA GLY A 90 -12.10 9.97 -19.69
C GLY A 90 -12.12 9.26 -21.04
N ASN A 91 -12.59 8.01 -21.09
CA ASN A 91 -12.64 7.21 -22.32
C ASN A 91 -13.84 7.57 -23.23
N GLY A 92 -14.76 8.42 -22.75
CA GLY A 92 -15.94 8.89 -23.48
C GLY A 92 -17.22 8.10 -23.22
N GLU A 93 -17.19 7.08 -22.36
CA GLU A 93 -18.33 6.23 -22.01
C GLU A 93 -18.39 5.93 -20.51
N ALA A 94 -19.46 6.34 -19.83
CA ALA A 94 -19.70 5.97 -18.43
C ALA A 94 -20.28 4.54 -18.33
N SER A 95 -19.46 3.55 -17.93
CA SER A 95 -19.86 2.14 -17.94
C SER A 95 -19.69 1.43 -16.58
N PRO A 96 -20.71 0.67 -16.09
CA PRO A 96 -20.55 -0.11 -14.85
C PRO A 96 -19.55 -1.26 -15.02
N TRP A 97 -19.20 -1.64 -16.25
CA TRP A 97 -18.25 -2.70 -16.58
C TRP A 97 -16.82 -2.19 -16.68
N ASP A 98 -16.64 -0.86 -16.77
CA ASP A 98 -15.32 -0.25 -16.73
C ASP A 98 -14.82 -0.15 -15.28
N ILE A 99 -13.55 -0.49 -15.06
CA ILE A 99 -12.97 -0.54 -13.72
C ILE A 99 -12.85 0.85 -13.11
N GLY A 100 -12.43 1.85 -13.90
CA GLY A 100 -12.24 3.20 -13.42
C GLY A 100 -13.55 3.83 -12.98
N ASP A 101 -14.55 3.76 -13.85
CA ASP A 101 -15.88 4.31 -13.59
C ASP A 101 -16.57 3.60 -12.43
N ALA A 102 -16.54 2.26 -12.40
CA ALA A 102 -17.20 1.48 -11.37
C ALA A 102 -16.59 1.73 -9.98
N VAL A 103 -15.26 1.76 -9.88
CA VAL A 103 -14.59 1.99 -8.59
C VAL A 103 -14.79 3.42 -8.09
N MET A 104 -14.75 4.41 -8.99
CA MET A 104 -15.01 5.80 -8.63
C MET A 104 -16.48 6.03 -8.23
N ALA A 105 -17.43 5.39 -8.92
CA ALA A 105 -18.84 5.38 -8.53
C ALA A 105 -19.06 4.75 -7.16
N GLN A 106 -18.41 3.60 -6.89
CA GLN A 106 -18.45 2.95 -5.58
C GLN A 106 -17.92 3.88 -4.48
N GLY A 107 -16.77 4.52 -4.72
CA GLY A 107 -16.18 5.50 -3.80
C GLY A 107 -17.13 6.63 -3.46
N ARG A 108 -17.75 7.24 -4.47
CA ARG A 108 -18.75 8.31 -4.28
C ARG A 108 -19.95 7.85 -3.46
N MET A 109 -20.52 6.71 -3.82
CA MET A 109 -21.70 6.16 -3.14
C MET A 109 -21.39 5.83 -1.68
N MET A 110 -20.29 5.12 -1.44
CA MET A 110 -19.85 4.78 -0.08
C MET A 110 -19.54 6.02 0.75
N CYS A 111 -18.91 7.05 0.16
CA CYS A 111 -18.64 8.30 0.87
C CYS A 111 -19.94 8.98 1.33
N SER A 112 -20.94 9.01 0.45
CA SER A 112 -22.27 9.55 0.78
C SER A 112 -22.95 8.75 1.89
N LEU A 113 -22.90 7.42 1.82
CA LEU A 113 -23.48 6.53 2.82
C LEU A 113 -22.78 6.65 4.18
N LEU A 114 -21.45 6.78 4.20
CA LEU A 114 -20.69 7.03 5.44
C LEU A 114 -21.08 8.37 6.07
N LYS A 115 -21.25 9.42 5.26
CA LYS A 115 -21.71 10.72 5.74
C LYS A 115 -23.13 10.63 6.32
N GLN A 116 -24.02 9.87 5.67
CA GLN A 116 -25.39 9.66 6.12
C GLN A 116 -25.45 8.83 7.42
N ALA A 117 -24.63 7.79 7.52
CA ALA A 117 -24.47 6.98 8.73
C ALA A 117 -23.92 7.78 9.91
N LYS A 118 -22.97 8.68 9.65
CA LYS A 118 -22.44 9.58 10.68
C LYS A 118 -23.48 10.61 11.15
N SER A 119 -24.33 11.12 10.24
CA SER A 119 -25.33 12.13 10.57
C SER A 119 -26.64 11.56 11.13
N SER A 120 -26.92 10.27 10.95
CA SER A 120 -28.19 9.66 11.39
C SER A 120 -28.34 9.56 12.91
N GLY A 121 -27.22 9.50 13.64
CA GLY A 121 -27.21 9.28 15.09
C GLY A 121 -27.62 7.88 15.51
N TYR A 122 -27.73 6.94 14.56
CA TYR A 122 -28.04 5.53 14.85
C TYR A 122 -26.87 4.87 15.57
N SER A 123 -27.19 3.98 16.52
CA SER A 123 -26.18 3.20 17.23
C SER A 123 -25.56 2.15 16.31
N GLY A 124 -24.22 2.08 16.27
CA GLY A 124 -23.49 1.06 15.52
C GLY A 124 -22.18 1.59 14.93
N ASP A 125 -21.41 0.71 14.29
CA ASP A 125 -20.26 1.11 13.48
C ASP A 125 -20.77 1.84 12.21
N ILE A 126 -20.27 3.05 11.97
CA ILE A 126 -20.63 3.86 10.79
C ILE A 126 -20.34 3.11 9.48
N ARG A 127 -19.25 2.33 9.42
CA ARG A 127 -18.94 1.48 8.25
C ARG A 127 -19.98 0.39 8.07
N ALA A 128 -20.42 -0.23 9.16
CA ALA A 128 -21.47 -1.25 9.11
C ALA A 128 -22.78 -0.70 8.57
N LEU A 129 -23.19 0.50 9.03
CA LEU A 129 -24.39 1.18 8.53
C LEU A 129 -24.27 1.57 7.06
N ALA A 130 -23.12 2.07 6.62
CA ALA A 130 -22.89 2.42 5.23
C ALA A 130 -22.89 1.20 4.31
N LEU A 131 -22.23 0.11 4.69
CA LEU A 131 -22.25 -1.16 3.96
C LEU A 131 -23.67 -1.75 3.88
N ALA A 132 -24.44 -1.66 4.96
CA ALA A 132 -25.84 -2.05 4.95
C ALA A 132 -26.67 -1.19 3.97
N GLY A 133 -26.42 0.12 3.95
CA GLY A 133 -27.04 1.04 2.99
C GLY A 133 -26.64 0.76 1.54
N TYR A 134 -25.44 0.22 1.30
CA TYR A 134 -25.00 -0.20 -0.02
C TYR A 134 -25.73 -1.47 -0.49
N ASN A 135 -25.81 -2.49 0.37
CA ASN A 135 -26.40 -3.78 0.03
C ASN A 135 -27.95 -3.77 0.02
N ALA A 136 -28.58 -3.17 1.03
CA ALA A 136 -30.03 -3.20 1.20
C ALA A 136 -30.74 -1.86 0.88
N GLY A 137 -29.97 -0.82 0.55
CA GLY A 137 -30.47 0.54 0.41
C GLY A 137 -30.61 1.26 1.75
N TRP A 138 -30.37 2.57 1.74
CA TRP A 138 -30.40 3.38 2.96
C TRP A 138 -31.79 3.41 3.65
N GLY A 139 -32.89 3.32 2.89
CA GLY A 139 -34.24 3.27 3.47
C GLY A 139 -34.45 2.10 4.44
N ALA A 140 -33.79 0.95 4.20
CA ALA A 140 -33.80 -0.16 5.15
C ALA A 140 -33.04 0.20 6.44
N VAL A 141 -31.90 0.87 6.33
CA VAL A 141 -31.14 1.35 7.50
C VAL A 141 -31.97 2.33 8.34
N GLU A 142 -32.72 3.22 7.70
CA GLU A 142 -33.63 4.16 8.39
C GLU A 142 -34.79 3.45 9.09
N GLN A 143 -35.43 2.49 8.39
CA GLN A 143 -36.55 1.73 8.94
C GLN A 143 -36.17 0.99 10.23
N TYR A 144 -34.98 0.42 10.28
CA TYR A 144 -34.50 -0.36 11.43
C TYR A 144 -33.58 0.44 12.37
N GLN A 145 -33.28 1.70 12.05
CA GLN A 145 -32.36 2.57 12.80
C GLN A 145 -31.01 1.88 13.10
N GLY A 146 -30.50 1.12 12.13
CA GLY A 146 -29.37 0.21 12.32
C GLY A 146 -29.13 -0.69 11.10
N VAL A 147 -28.23 -1.67 11.23
CA VAL A 147 -28.09 -2.72 10.22
C VAL A 147 -29.40 -3.54 10.20
N PRO A 148 -30.12 -3.63 9.07
CA PRO A 148 -31.42 -4.30 9.02
C PRO A 148 -31.26 -5.81 9.34
N PRO A 149 -32.30 -6.46 9.90
CA PRO A 149 -32.28 -7.87 10.26
C PRO A 149 -32.44 -8.80 9.03
N TYR A 150 -31.80 -8.44 7.92
CA TYR A 150 -31.72 -9.24 6.71
C TYR A 150 -30.44 -10.09 6.80
N ALA A 151 -30.59 -11.42 6.77
CA ALA A 151 -29.47 -12.34 6.93
C ALA A 151 -28.35 -12.08 5.90
N GLU A 152 -28.74 -11.77 4.66
CA GLU A 152 -27.81 -11.40 3.59
C GLU A 152 -27.01 -10.14 3.92
N THR A 153 -27.67 -9.07 4.36
CA THR A 153 -27.03 -7.79 4.68
C THR A 153 -26.12 -7.88 5.90
N GLN A 154 -26.56 -8.58 6.95
CA GLN A 154 -25.72 -8.81 8.14
C GLN A 154 -24.45 -9.58 7.77
N HIS A 155 -24.58 -10.63 6.95
CA HIS A 155 -23.45 -11.40 6.47
C HIS A 155 -22.52 -10.57 5.56
N TYR A 156 -23.08 -9.78 4.66
CA TYR A 156 -22.34 -8.87 3.79
C TYR A 156 -21.46 -7.90 4.59
N VAL A 157 -22.04 -7.26 5.62
CA VAL A 157 -21.32 -6.36 6.52
C VAL A 157 -20.19 -7.08 7.26
N GLU A 158 -20.50 -8.23 7.86
CA GLU A 158 -19.53 -9.03 8.64
C GLU A 158 -18.33 -9.45 7.78
N ILE A 159 -18.58 -9.98 6.58
CA ILE A 159 -17.53 -10.47 5.68
C ILE A 159 -16.63 -9.32 5.23
N ILE A 160 -17.18 -8.18 4.85
CA ILE A 160 -16.37 -7.06 4.38
C ILE A 160 -15.48 -6.52 5.49
N LEU A 161 -16.05 -6.25 6.67
CA LEU A 161 -15.28 -5.70 7.79
C LEU A 161 -14.17 -6.66 8.26
N SER A 162 -14.44 -7.97 8.29
CA SER A 162 -13.44 -8.98 8.64
C SER A 162 -12.40 -9.22 7.53
N THR A 163 -12.71 -8.89 6.28
CA THR A 163 -11.80 -9.05 5.13
C THR A 163 -10.89 -7.83 4.95
N MET A 164 -11.25 -6.65 5.45
CA MET A 164 -10.42 -5.44 5.34
C MET A 164 -8.92 -5.66 5.66
N PRO A 165 -8.54 -6.36 6.75
CA PRO A 165 -7.12 -6.61 7.06
C PRO A 165 -6.34 -7.37 5.99
N ARG A 166 -7.01 -8.17 5.14
CA ARG A 166 -6.37 -8.82 3.99
C ARG A 166 -5.85 -7.80 2.98
N PHE A 167 -6.57 -6.72 2.81
CA PHE A 167 -6.26 -5.65 1.86
C PHE A 167 -5.45 -4.52 2.49
N GLU A 168 -5.34 -4.49 3.81
CA GLU A 168 -4.38 -3.63 4.51
C GLU A 168 -2.97 -4.15 4.26
N GLY A 169 -2.14 -3.34 3.61
CA GLY A 169 -0.75 -3.69 3.42
C GLY A 169 0.10 -2.48 3.12
N PRO A 170 1.41 -2.66 2.97
CA PRO A 170 2.22 -1.63 2.36
C PRO A 170 1.81 -1.55 0.88
N GLY A 171 1.42 -0.36 0.42
CA GLY A 171 0.94 -0.18 -0.94
C GLY A 171 1.89 -0.72 -2.01
N LEU A 172 1.38 -1.15 -3.19
CA LEU A 172 2.19 -1.09 -4.42
C LEU A 172 2.82 0.30 -4.48
N LEU A 173 4.12 0.28 -4.67
CA LEU A 173 4.97 1.45 -4.62
C LEU A 173 4.79 2.25 -5.91
N GLU A 174 3.92 3.25 -5.90
CA GLU A 174 3.92 4.30 -6.91
C GLU A 174 5.07 5.25 -6.61
N VAL A 175 6.15 5.15 -7.39
CA VAL A 175 7.27 6.09 -7.26
C VAL A 175 7.00 7.27 -8.18
N SER A 176 6.31 8.29 -7.66
CA SER A 176 6.10 9.56 -8.36
C SER A 176 7.34 10.46 -8.22
N GLY A 177 7.63 11.21 -9.29
CA GLY A 177 8.70 12.22 -9.33
C GLY A 177 10.01 11.77 -9.97
N SER A 178 10.83 12.77 -10.30
CA SER A 178 12.12 12.62 -10.96
C SER A 178 13.29 12.90 -9.99
N GLY A 179 14.46 12.33 -10.29
CA GLY A 179 15.68 12.53 -9.51
C GLY A 179 16.29 11.24 -8.96
N THR A 180 17.47 11.37 -8.34
CA THR A 180 18.29 10.21 -7.90
C THR A 180 17.58 9.32 -6.88
N GLY A 181 16.82 9.89 -5.95
CA GLY A 181 16.05 9.15 -4.95
C GLY A 181 14.91 8.34 -5.55
N ALA A 182 14.10 8.97 -6.40
CA ALA A 182 13.00 8.30 -7.11
C ALA A 182 13.52 7.21 -8.07
N ASP A 183 14.60 7.48 -8.81
CA ASP A 183 15.27 6.48 -9.65
C ASP A 183 15.76 5.28 -8.82
N ALA A 184 16.41 5.54 -7.69
CA ALA A 184 16.92 4.50 -6.82
C ALA A 184 15.78 3.66 -6.24
N LEU A 185 14.70 4.30 -5.81
CA LEU A 185 13.52 3.61 -5.30
C LEU A 185 12.87 2.74 -6.39
N ARG A 186 12.69 3.25 -7.61
CA ARG A 186 12.20 2.46 -8.77
C ARG A 186 13.09 1.25 -9.01
N LYS A 187 14.41 1.45 -9.01
CA LYS A 187 15.37 0.35 -9.22
C LYS A 187 15.29 -0.69 -8.11
N ALA A 188 15.23 -0.27 -6.84
CA ALA A 188 15.08 -1.18 -5.70
C ALA A 188 13.74 -1.93 -5.75
N ALA A 189 12.66 -1.29 -6.18
CA ALA A 189 11.33 -1.90 -6.25
C ALA A 189 11.28 -3.11 -7.20
N THR A 190 12.13 -3.15 -8.23
CA THR A 190 12.28 -4.32 -9.11
C THR A 190 12.74 -5.58 -8.39
N GLN A 191 13.26 -5.45 -7.16
CA GLN A 191 13.78 -6.54 -6.35
C GLN A 191 12.80 -6.98 -5.26
N ILE A 192 11.58 -6.46 -5.20
CA ILE A 192 10.56 -6.93 -4.26
C ILE A 192 10.32 -8.43 -4.47
N GLY A 193 10.33 -9.19 -3.37
CA GLY A 193 10.24 -10.65 -3.38
C GLY A 193 11.60 -11.35 -3.46
N THR A 194 12.68 -10.65 -3.78
CA THR A 194 14.04 -11.23 -3.74
C THR A 194 14.37 -11.63 -2.29
N PRO A 195 14.90 -12.84 -2.03
CA PRO A 195 15.23 -13.28 -0.68
C PRO A 195 16.24 -12.38 0.03
N TYR A 196 16.17 -12.35 1.36
CA TYR A 196 17.26 -11.81 2.16
C TYR A 196 18.44 -12.79 2.22
N ALA A 197 19.65 -12.31 1.93
CA ALA A 197 20.90 -13.05 2.10
C ALA A 197 21.90 -12.22 2.92
N TRP A 198 22.29 -12.69 4.11
CA TRP A 198 23.24 -11.97 4.97
C TRP A 198 24.59 -11.80 4.27
N GLY A 199 25.05 -10.56 4.09
CA GLY A 199 26.28 -10.29 3.34
C GLY A 199 26.14 -10.42 1.82
N GLY A 200 24.99 -10.88 1.32
CA GLY A 200 24.72 -11.09 -0.10
C GLY A 200 24.29 -9.83 -0.82
N GLY A 201 24.50 -9.84 -2.13
CA GLY A 201 24.16 -8.75 -3.04
C GLY A 201 25.18 -7.61 -3.07
N GLY A 202 25.00 -6.71 -4.02
CA GLY A 202 25.81 -5.51 -4.18
C GLY A 202 25.39 -4.69 -5.40
N PRO A 203 26.26 -3.76 -5.87
CA PRO A 203 25.96 -2.88 -6.99
C PRO A 203 25.47 -3.57 -8.28
N GLN A 204 25.88 -4.83 -8.49
CA GLN A 204 25.56 -5.61 -9.69
C GLN A 204 24.30 -6.50 -9.55
N GLY A 205 23.67 -6.55 -8.38
CA GLY A 205 22.48 -7.38 -8.15
C GLY A 205 22.60 -8.32 -6.94
N PRO A 206 21.64 -9.24 -6.77
CA PRO A 206 21.65 -10.19 -5.67
C PRO A 206 22.75 -11.23 -5.84
N SER A 207 23.30 -11.71 -4.74
CA SER A 207 24.29 -12.79 -4.72
C SER A 207 24.07 -13.68 -3.52
N THR A 208 24.77 -14.81 -3.46
CA THR A 208 24.86 -15.56 -2.20
C THR A 208 25.54 -14.71 -1.13
N GLY A 209 25.19 -14.99 0.11
CA GLY A 209 25.78 -14.42 1.30
C GLY A 209 26.66 -15.40 2.04
N PHE A 210 26.84 -15.16 3.34
CA PHE A 210 27.58 -16.03 4.24
C PHE A 210 26.94 -16.02 5.63
N CYS A 211 27.39 -16.92 6.50
CA CYS A 211 26.99 -16.93 7.90
C CYS A 211 28.21 -16.67 8.79
N ASP A 212 28.06 -15.81 9.79
CA ASP A 212 29.17 -15.28 10.60
C ASP A 212 29.20 -15.82 12.05
N GLY A 213 28.49 -16.92 12.30
CA GLY A 213 28.28 -17.46 13.64
C GLY A 213 27.11 -16.84 14.41
N THR A 214 26.55 -15.72 13.93
CA THR A 214 25.36 -15.08 14.53
C THR A 214 24.23 -14.91 13.51
N ASN A 215 24.55 -14.42 12.33
CA ASN A 215 23.61 -14.02 11.28
C ASN A 215 23.69 -14.95 10.07
N GLY A 216 22.65 -14.91 9.23
CA GLY A 216 22.56 -15.70 8.00
C GLY A 216 21.98 -17.12 8.16
N TYR A 217 21.63 -17.49 9.39
CA TYR A 217 21.06 -18.81 9.70
C TYR A 217 19.53 -18.81 9.69
N LEU A 218 18.93 -19.91 9.22
CA LEU A 218 17.49 -20.19 9.31
C LEU A 218 17.30 -21.61 9.82
N GLY A 219 16.57 -21.79 10.92
CA GLY A 219 16.38 -23.11 11.53
C GLY A 219 17.70 -23.81 11.90
N GLY A 220 18.71 -23.06 12.33
CA GLY A 220 20.04 -23.57 12.69
C GLY A 220 20.93 -23.95 11.50
N ARG A 221 20.46 -23.79 10.25
CA ARG A 221 21.26 -24.06 9.04
C ARG A 221 21.74 -22.76 8.43
N CYS A 222 22.96 -22.76 7.88
CA CYS A 222 23.48 -21.61 7.17
C CYS A 222 22.72 -21.44 5.84
N SER A 223 21.69 -20.59 5.85
CA SER A 223 20.83 -20.37 4.69
C SER A 223 21.49 -19.39 3.71
N ALA A 224 22.15 -18.36 4.23
CA ALA A 224 22.72 -17.29 3.41
C ALA A 224 23.74 -17.78 2.38
N SER A 225 24.48 -18.85 2.65
CA SER A 225 25.48 -19.40 1.71
C SER A 225 24.87 -20.00 0.44
N SER A 226 23.57 -20.35 0.46
CA SER A 226 22.84 -20.92 -0.69
C SER A 226 21.69 -20.04 -1.18
N THR A 227 21.36 -18.96 -0.46
CA THR A 227 20.29 -18.03 -0.83
C THR A 227 20.88 -16.90 -1.67
N VAL A 228 20.43 -16.77 -2.92
CA VAL A 228 20.75 -15.61 -3.77
C VAL A 228 19.80 -14.47 -3.40
N GLY A 229 20.35 -13.36 -2.90
CA GLY A 229 19.54 -12.29 -2.33
C GLY A 229 20.31 -11.00 -2.03
N PHE A 230 19.66 -10.12 -1.28
CA PHE A 230 20.25 -8.89 -0.75
C PHE A 230 20.24 -8.90 0.78
N ASP A 231 21.15 -8.14 1.40
CA ASP A 231 20.92 -7.58 2.72
C ASP A 231 20.47 -6.12 2.62
N CYS A 232 20.14 -5.51 3.77
CA CYS A 232 19.57 -4.17 3.82
C CYS A 232 20.44 -3.12 3.10
N SER A 233 21.73 -3.14 3.38
CA SER A 233 22.69 -2.18 2.82
C SER A 233 23.12 -2.49 1.39
N SER A 234 23.11 -3.75 0.96
CA SER A 234 23.43 -4.11 -0.42
C SER A 234 22.27 -3.80 -1.38
N LEU A 235 21.02 -3.91 -0.93
CA LEU A 235 19.86 -3.42 -1.67
C LEU A 235 19.97 -1.91 -1.93
N VAL A 236 20.35 -1.13 -0.91
CA VAL A 236 20.57 0.33 -1.05
C VAL A 236 21.71 0.65 -2.02
N GLN A 237 22.83 -0.09 -1.95
CA GLN A 237 23.91 0.07 -2.94
C GLN A 237 23.43 -0.22 -4.36
N TYR A 238 22.71 -1.33 -4.55
CA TYR A 238 22.15 -1.68 -5.85
C TYR A 238 21.24 -0.58 -6.38
N ALA A 239 20.35 -0.06 -5.53
CA ALA A 239 19.39 0.99 -5.87
C ALA A 239 20.08 2.26 -6.40
N TYR A 240 21.12 2.72 -5.72
CA TYR A 240 21.79 3.98 -6.03
C TYR A 240 22.90 3.86 -7.09
N TRP A 241 23.37 2.64 -7.37
CA TRP A 241 24.40 2.40 -8.38
C TRP A 241 23.89 2.58 -9.82
N PRO A 242 24.68 3.14 -10.76
CA PRO A 242 26.03 3.70 -10.58
C PRO A 242 26.06 5.18 -10.20
N LYS A 243 24.89 5.84 -10.11
CA LYS A 243 24.77 7.30 -9.97
C LYS A 243 25.33 7.80 -8.63
N THR A 244 25.06 7.10 -7.54
CA THR A 244 25.60 7.41 -6.20
C THR A 244 26.26 6.16 -5.64
N LYS A 245 27.53 6.27 -5.25
CA LYS A 245 28.34 5.15 -4.76
C LYS A 245 28.31 5.11 -3.24
N LEU A 246 27.37 4.34 -2.70
CA LEU A 246 27.22 4.18 -1.27
C LEU A 246 28.13 3.06 -0.73
N PRO A 247 28.70 3.20 0.49
CA PRO A 247 29.50 2.15 1.11
C PRO A 247 28.76 0.84 1.39
N ARG A 248 29.51 -0.21 1.77
CA ARG A 248 28.97 -1.56 1.94
C ARG A 248 27.97 -1.71 3.08
N THR A 249 28.23 -1.08 4.22
CA THR A 249 27.48 -1.31 5.46
C THR A 249 26.52 -0.17 5.78
N ALA A 250 25.41 -0.47 6.44
CA ALA A 250 24.40 0.53 6.83
C ALA A 250 25.00 1.69 7.64
N ALA A 251 25.88 1.40 8.60
CA ALA A 251 26.59 2.42 9.39
C ALA A 251 27.48 3.32 8.52
N ALA A 252 28.21 2.75 7.56
CA ALA A 252 29.05 3.53 6.65
C ALA A 252 28.21 4.36 5.66
N GLN A 253 27.05 3.85 5.23
CA GLN A 253 26.08 4.60 4.43
C GLN A 253 25.57 5.81 5.19
N TYR A 254 25.14 5.63 6.45
CA TYR A 254 24.76 6.75 7.31
C TYR A 254 25.89 7.75 7.47
N GLY A 255 27.11 7.31 7.75
CA GLY A 255 28.28 8.18 7.83
C GLY A 255 28.49 9.02 6.56
N ALA A 256 28.38 8.39 5.39
CA ALA A 256 28.54 9.05 4.09
C ALA A 256 27.45 10.10 3.80
N THR A 257 26.23 9.92 4.30
CA THR A 257 25.06 10.77 3.99
C THR A 257 24.63 11.67 5.14
N SER A 258 25.21 11.50 6.34
CA SER A 258 24.85 12.23 7.57
C SER A 258 24.98 13.75 7.49
N HIS A 259 25.76 14.27 6.53
CA HIS A 259 25.87 15.70 6.26
C HIS A 259 24.60 16.32 5.64
N ARG A 260 23.63 15.49 5.22
CA ARG A 260 22.32 15.90 4.69
C ARG A 260 21.19 15.20 5.46
N PRO A 261 20.99 15.54 6.75
CA PRO A 261 19.92 14.95 7.55
C PRO A 261 18.55 15.38 7.01
N VAL A 262 17.57 14.50 7.15
CA VAL A 262 16.17 14.76 6.75
C VAL A 262 15.28 14.59 7.97
N SER A 263 14.43 15.59 8.24
CA SER A 263 13.43 15.49 9.30
C SER A 263 12.32 14.52 8.88
N ARG A 264 11.61 13.91 9.83
CA ARG A 264 10.50 12.99 9.53
C ARG A 264 9.39 13.64 8.67
N ASN A 265 9.19 14.94 8.81
CA ASN A 265 8.16 15.67 8.07
C ASN A 265 8.61 16.04 6.65
N ASP A 266 9.91 15.96 6.36
CA ASP A 266 10.50 16.33 5.07
C ASP A 266 10.94 15.12 4.24
N LEU A 267 10.50 13.91 4.65
CA LEU A 267 10.83 12.67 3.97
C LEU A 267 10.28 12.66 2.54
N LYS A 268 11.15 12.31 1.60
CA LYS A 268 10.85 12.16 0.16
C LYS A 268 11.26 10.77 -0.32
N PRO A 269 10.54 10.19 -1.29
CA PRO A 269 10.90 8.91 -1.90
C PRO A 269 12.40 8.85 -2.25
N GLY A 270 13.07 7.80 -1.76
CA GLY A 270 14.52 7.63 -1.89
C GLY A 270 15.33 7.95 -0.63
N ASP A 271 14.85 8.78 0.30
CA ASP A 271 15.62 9.08 1.53
C ASP A 271 15.97 7.79 2.28
N LEU A 272 17.16 7.74 2.88
CA LEU A 272 17.62 6.57 3.63
C LEU A 272 17.24 6.72 5.10
N LEU A 273 16.63 5.68 5.68
CA LEU A 273 16.23 5.61 7.08
C LEU A 273 17.06 4.57 7.81
N PHE A 274 17.48 4.86 9.04
CA PHE A 274 18.45 4.05 9.77
C PHE A 274 17.97 3.68 11.17
N TRP A 275 18.34 2.48 11.61
CA TRP A 275 18.10 1.96 12.95
C TRP A 275 19.38 1.46 13.62
N SER A 276 19.49 1.70 14.92
CA SER A 276 20.67 1.39 15.73
C SER A 276 20.29 0.88 17.12
N ARG A 277 21.18 0.04 17.69
CA ARG A 277 21.21 -0.29 19.12
C ARG A 277 22.55 0.15 19.70
N GLY A 278 22.66 1.43 20.06
CA GLY A 278 23.87 1.99 20.67
C GLY A 278 24.57 3.12 19.91
N GLY A 279 23.84 3.92 19.12
CA GLY A 279 24.37 5.12 18.45
C GLY A 279 24.81 4.91 17.00
N SER A 280 25.33 5.94 16.32
CA SER A 280 25.57 5.92 14.86
C SER A 280 26.54 4.82 14.38
N ALA A 281 27.51 4.44 15.21
CA ALA A 281 28.44 3.34 14.90
C ALA A 281 27.80 1.94 15.01
N ALA A 282 26.65 1.82 15.68
CA ALA A 282 25.91 0.57 15.89
C ALA A 282 24.65 0.44 15.02
N ILE A 283 24.60 1.20 13.92
CA ILE A 283 23.52 1.10 12.93
C ILE A 283 23.55 -0.30 12.31
N TYR A 284 22.46 -1.02 12.50
CA TYR A 284 22.32 -2.40 12.06
C TYR A 284 21.33 -2.57 10.90
N HIS A 285 20.52 -1.54 10.61
CA HIS A 285 19.55 -1.59 9.52
C HIS A 285 19.45 -0.28 8.75
N VAL A 286 19.19 -0.39 7.45
CA VAL A 286 18.88 0.72 6.55
C VAL A 286 17.71 0.35 5.64
N ALA A 287 16.88 1.33 5.31
CA ALA A 287 15.79 1.21 4.37
C ALA A 287 15.69 2.45 3.46
N ILE A 288 15.02 2.32 2.32
CA ILE A 288 14.72 3.44 1.41
C ILE A 288 13.29 3.90 1.70
N TYR A 289 13.07 5.21 1.91
CA TYR A 289 11.73 5.75 2.06
C TYR A 289 10.93 5.53 0.78
N ALA A 290 9.76 4.94 0.94
CA ALA A 290 8.90 4.54 -0.15
C ALA A 290 7.79 5.56 -0.45
N GLY A 291 7.69 6.64 0.33
CA GLY A 291 6.50 7.51 0.33
C GLY A 291 5.42 6.98 1.26
N ASP A 292 4.43 7.82 1.55
CA ASP A 292 3.21 7.45 2.29
C ASP A 292 3.44 6.73 3.62
N GLY A 293 4.49 7.11 4.35
CA GLY A 293 4.84 6.47 5.63
C GLY A 293 5.37 5.05 5.50
N ASN A 294 5.78 4.62 4.30
CA ASN A 294 6.33 3.29 4.03
C ASN A 294 7.84 3.33 3.78
N VAL A 295 8.48 2.17 3.90
CA VAL A 295 9.86 1.94 3.50
C VAL A 295 9.97 0.69 2.63
N LEU A 296 10.91 0.68 1.69
CA LEU A 296 11.36 -0.50 0.97
C LEU A 296 12.67 -1.00 1.57
N HIS A 297 12.72 -2.25 2.01
CA HIS A 297 13.91 -2.82 2.65
C HIS A 297 14.10 -4.32 2.40
N ALA A 298 15.30 -4.83 2.72
CA ALA A 298 15.57 -6.25 2.88
C ALA A 298 15.70 -6.54 4.41
N PRO A 299 14.66 -7.06 5.09
CA PRO A 299 14.57 -6.98 6.55
C PRO A 299 15.51 -7.90 7.32
N ARG A 300 15.50 -9.20 7.03
CA ARG A 300 16.27 -10.23 7.75
C ARG A 300 16.17 -11.60 7.08
N THR A 301 17.02 -12.54 7.49
CA THR A 301 16.99 -13.95 7.05
C THR A 301 15.59 -14.57 7.21
N GLY A 302 15.15 -15.31 6.19
CA GLY A 302 13.81 -15.91 6.13
C GLY A 302 12.71 -14.96 5.63
N ARG A 303 13.04 -13.71 5.31
CA ARG A 303 12.15 -12.75 4.65
C ARG A 303 12.66 -12.42 3.26
N THR A 304 11.86 -11.68 2.52
CA THR A 304 12.18 -11.14 1.19
C THR A 304 12.25 -9.62 1.25
N VAL A 305 12.85 -9.01 0.23
CA VAL A 305 12.71 -7.57 -0.02
C VAL A 305 11.22 -7.24 -0.06
N GLU A 306 10.81 -6.28 0.74
CA GLU A 306 9.41 -5.92 0.90
C GLU A 306 9.26 -4.42 1.16
N VAL A 307 8.10 -3.90 0.78
CA VAL A 307 7.63 -2.62 1.30
C VAL A 307 7.00 -2.91 2.66
N ALA A 308 7.17 -2.04 3.64
CA ALA A 308 6.58 -2.15 4.97
C ALA A 308 6.25 -0.76 5.53
N PRO A 309 5.22 -0.60 6.37
CA PRO A 309 4.99 0.65 7.08
C PRO A 309 6.21 1.02 7.94
N LEU A 310 6.64 2.29 7.91
CA LEU A 310 7.75 2.80 8.70
C LEU A 310 7.55 2.55 10.20
N THR A 311 6.31 2.54 10.66
CA THR A 311 5.93 2.29 12.06
C THR A 311 6.13 0.85 12.51
N SER A 312 6.19 -0.11 11.59
CA SER A 312 6.30 -1.54 11.90
C SER A 312 7.50 -2.23 11.24
N ALA A 313 8.20 -1.57 10.31
CA ALA A 313 9.34 -2.14 9.60
C ALA A 313 10.47 -2.56 10.55
N MET A 314 10.73 -1.77 11.60
CA MET A 314 11.75 -2.01 12.63
C MET A 314 11.30 -1.38 13.96
N PRO A 315 11.86 -1.78 15.13
CA PRO A 315 11.47 -1.21 16.42
C PRO A 315 11.59 0.32 16.45
N GLN A 316 10.53 1.01 16.86
CA GLN A 316 10.50 2.48 16.88
C GLN A 316 11.61 3.10 17.75
N GLY A 317 11.91 2.47 18.90
CA GLY A 317 12.97 2.93 19.81
C GLY A 317 14.39 2.84 19.23
N ASP A 318 14.58 2.06 18.16
CA ASP A 318 15.88 1.91 17.51
C ASP A 318 16.07 2.94 16.35
N TYR A 319 15.05 3.72 15.99
CA TYR A 319 15.14 4.67 14.87
C TYR A 319 16.06 5.85 15.22
N VAL A 320 17.12 6.06 14.42
CA VAL A 320 18.12 7.12 14.69
C VAL A 320 18.06 8.30 13.73
N GLY A 321 17.40 8.17 12.58
CA GLY A 321 17.20 9.29 11.68
C GLY A 321 17.13 8.91 10.21
N ALA A 322 17.02 9.95 9.37
CA ALA A 322 17.02 9.83 7.92
C ALA A 322 18.05 10.78 7.28
N THR A 323 18.51 10.42 6.09
CA THR A 323 19.46 11.22 5.30
C THR A 323 19.11 11.18 3.83
N ARG A 324 19.49 12.22 3.08
CA ARG A 324 19.31 12.31 1.62
C ARG A 324 20.64 12.17 0.88
N PRO A 325 20.89 11.07 0.17
CA PRO A 325 22.07 10.93 -0.69
C PRO A 325 22.19 12.03 -1.75
#